data_AF-A0A094FVT1-F1
#
_entry.id   AF-A0A094FVT1-F1
#
_cell.length_a   1.000
_cell.length_b   1.000
_cell.length_c   1.000
_cell.angle_alpha   90.00
_cell.angle_beta   90.00
_cell.angle_gamma   90.00
#
_symmetry.space_group_name_H-M   'P 1'
#
loop_
_entity.id
_entity.type
_entity.pdbx_description
1 polymer ?
#
loop_
_entity_poly.entity_id
_entity_poly.type
_entity_poly.pdbx_seq_one_letter_code
_entity_poly.pdbx_strand_id
1 'polypeptide(L)'
;MAPKRAVTPLTQDEFRNQVVTIYAGRDCHSPFTLPKDLLCYYSSTFARYFNGTSAQALSGFLTLPAVDPKLFAVLIDYIKHGFATFPYSFVGIWGREGDGAAAAAYRVISDCVRTLTAFLRLCAAYDVQEAGLAIYEPLTMCVCLAQSYGIGLKRVLTDGFVDTVLETLPDLPGGNPILVLLAQTRIADTVINRQLISTQE
;
A
#
# COMPACT_ATOMS: atom_id res chain seq x y z
N MET A 1 0.96 -17.34 20.90
CA MET A 1 1.78 -16.26 20.30
C MET A 1 1.41 -14.97 21.04
N ALA A 2 2.40 -14.20 21.51
CA ALA A 2 2.13 -12.91 22.15
C ALA A 2 1.85 -11.85 21.08
N PRO A 3 0.88 -10.94 21.29
CA PRO A 3 0.64 -9.83 20.36
C PRO A 3 1.88 -8.91 20.33
N LYS A 4 2.40 -8.61 19.14
CA LYS A 4 3.47 -7.62 18.96
C LYS A 4 2.90 -6.23 19.22
N ARG A 5 3.60 -5.41 20.01
CA ARG A 5 3.16 -4.07 20.42
C ARG A 5 3.08 -3.12 19.22
N ALA A 6 2.02 -2.30 19.18
CA ALA A 6 1.93 -1.12 18.31
C ALA A 6 3.11 -0.17 18.60
N VAL A 7 3.69 0.42 17.55
CA VAL A 7 4.92 1.20 17.65
C VAL A 7 4.56 2.67 17.96
N THR A 8 5.09 3.21 19.05
CA THR A 8 4.83 4.61 19.47
C THR A 8 5.67 5.59 18.64
N PRO A 9 5.07 6.59 17.96
CA PRO A 9 5.83 7.53 17.11
C PRO A 9 6.86 8.29 17.94
N LEU A 10 8.11 8.32 17.45
CA LEU A 10 9.23 9.02 18.09
C LEU A 10 9.12 10.54 17.90
N THR A 11 9.67 11.29 18.87
CA THR A 11 9.68 12.76 18.86
C THR A 11 10.82 13.33 18.00
N GLN A 12 10.68 14.57 17.54
CA GLN A 12 11.60 15.20 16.58
C GLN A 12 13.05 15.33 17.11
N ASP A 13 13.24 15.41 18.42
CA ASP A 13 14.57 15.49 19.07
C ASP A 13 15.28 14.13 19.20
N GLU A 14 14.57 13.01 19.01
CA GLU A 14 15.15 11.66 19.07
C GLU A 14 15.81 11.22 17.77
N PHE A 15 15.59 11.95 16.66
CA PHE A 15 16.32 11.74 15.40
C PHE A 15 17.72 12.35 15.53
N ARG A 16 18.74 11.54 15.83
CA ARG A 16 20.14 11.99 15.67
C ARG A 16 20.36 12.34 14.20
N ASN A 17 21.02 13.47 13.94
CA ASN A 17 21.22 14.14 12.64
C ASN A 17 21.92 13.33 11.51
N GLN A 18 21.90 12.01 11.54
CA GLN A 18 22.43 11.17 10.46
C GLN A 18 21.39 11.03 9.35
N VAL A 19 21.78 11.44 8.16
CA VAL A 19 20.98 11.33 6.94
C VAL A 19 21.55 10.20 6.09
N VAL A 20 20.66 9.37 5.53
CA VAL A 20 21.03 8.31 4.58
C VAL A 20 20.50 8.63 3.20
N THR A 21 21.19 8.13 2.18
CA THR A 21 20.81 8.28 0.78
C THR A 21 20.57 6.92 0.16
N ILE A 22 19.38 6.73 -0.40
CA ILE A 22 18.97 5.47 -1.03
C ILE A 22 18.74 5.70 -2.52
N TYR A 23 19.33 4.86 -3.36
CA TYR A 23 19.11 4.87 -4.80
C TYR A 23 18.23 3.68 -5.15
N ALA A 24 17.01 3.92 -5.63
CA ALA A 24 16.10 2.89 -6.10
C ALA A 24 16.14 2.77 -7.63
N GLY A 25 15.88 1.56 -8.13
CA GLY A 25 15.80 1.26 -9.55
C GLY A 25 17.14 0.93 -10.19
N ARG A 26 17.09 0.23 -11.33
CA ARG A 26 18.26 -0.28 -12.04
C ARG A 26 19.28 0.81 -12.38
N ASP A 27 18.78 1.99 -12.75
CA ASP A 27 19.63 3.10 -13.20
C ASP A 27 20.11 3.99 -12.04
N CYS A 28 19.58 3.80 -10.83
CA CYS A 28 19.98 4.52 -9.61
C CYS A 28 20.05 6.05 -9.77
N HIS A 29 19.24 6.64 -10.66
CA HIS A 29 19.36 8.06 -11.02
C HIS A 29 18.79 9.03 -9.98
N SER A 30 17.79 8.62 -9.21
CA SER A 30 17.09 9.50 -8.27
C SER A 30 17.38 9.08 -6.83
N PRO A 31 18.17 9.86 -6.06
CA PRO A 31 18.41 9.59 -4.66
C PRO A 31 17.20 9.98 -3.80
N PHE A 32 16.93 9.16 -2.80
CA PHE A 32 16.00 9.44 -1.72
C PHE A 32 16.80 9.72 -0.45
N THR A 33 16.66 10.95 0.05
CA THR A 33 17.38 11.40 1.24
C THR A 33 16.40 11.56 2.40
N LEU A 34 16.71 10.93 3.53
CA LEU A 34 15.87 10.92 4.71
C LEU A 34 16.68 10.67 6.00
N PRO A 35 16.17 11.11 7.17
CA PRO A 35 16.78 10.80 8.45
C PRO A 35 16.88 9.29 8.66
N LYS A 36 18.07 8.82 9.04
CA LYS A 36 18.36 7.41 9.29
C LYS A 36 17.43 6.82 10.35
N ASP A 37 17.28 7.54 11.45
CA ASP A 37 16.51 7.09 12.60
C ASP A 37 15.01 6.95 12.24
N LEU A 38 14.49 7.79 11.34
CA LEU A 38 13.11 7.70 10.83
C LEU A 38 12.91 6.42 10.04
N LEU A 39 13.85 6.14 9.14
CA LEU A 39 13.80 4.94 8.33
C LEU A 39 13.95 3.66 9.18
N CYS A 40 14.86 3.67 10.14
CA CYS A 40 15.12 2.53 11.04
C CYS A 40 13.99 2.29 12.03
N TYR A 41 13.28 3.36 12.42
CA TYR A 41 12.10 3.25 13.28
C TYR A 41 10.97 2.48 12.57
N TYR A 42 10.68 2.82 11.31
CA TYR A 42 9.61 2.16 10.56
C TYR A 42 9.99 0.79 9.98
N SER A 43 11.27 0.48 9.83
CA SER A 43 11.76 -0.72 9.14
C SER A 43 12.92 -1.38 9.87
N SER A 44 12.71 -2.63 10.31
CA SER A 44 13.79 -3.42 10.88
C SER A 44 14.85 -3.79 9.84
N THR A 45 14.45 -3.93 8.56
CA THR A 45 15.35 -4.18 7.45
C THR A 45 16.31 -3.02 7.23
N PHE A 46 15.82 -1.77 7.22
CA PHE A 46 16.69 -0.60 7.11
C PHE A 46 17.53 -0.39 8.39
N ALA A 47 17.01 -0.72 9.57
CA ALA A 47 17.80 -0.74 10.80
C ALA A 47 19.02 -1.68 10.68
N ARG A 48 18.85 -2.88 10.09
CA ARG A 48 19.97 -3.80 9.82
C ARG A 48 20.98 -3.24 8.83
N TYR A 49 20.52 -2.52 7.79
CA TYR A 49 21.42 -1.91 6.81
C TYR A 49 22.27 -0.79 7.42
N PHE A 50 21.70 0.06 8.28
CA PHE A 50 22.34 1.31 8.70
C PHE A 50 22.87 1.34 10.13
N ASN A 51 22.49 0.41 11.01
CA ASN A 51 22.97 0.36 12.41
C ASN A 51 24.10 -0.66 12.65
N GLY A 52 24.61 -1.30 11.60
CA GLY A 52 25.71 -2.27 11.68
C GLY A 52 27.10 -1.69 11.39
N THR A 53 28.05 -2.58 11.14
CA THR A 53 29.41 -2.27 10.63
C THR A 53 29.52 -2.48 9.11
N SER A 54 28.39 -2.64 8.45
CA SER A 54 28.31 -2.84 7.00
C SER A 54 28.84 -1.62 6.24
N ALA A 55 29.25 -1.81 4.99
CA ALA A 55 29.67 -0.71 4.12
C ALA A 55 28.56 0.34 3.97
N GLN A 56 27.29 -0.08 3.99
CA GLN A 56 26.12 0.79 3.94
C GLN A 56 25.96 1.63 5.23
N ALA A 57 26.20 1.04 6.40
CA ALA A 57 26.15 1.74 7.67
C ALA A 57 27.27 2.78 7.81
N LEU A 58 28.46 2.46 7.29
CA LEU A 58 29.63 3.38 7.31
C LEU A 58 29.53 4.49 6.27
N SER A 59 29.02 4.17 5.07
CA SER A 59 28.93 5.13 3.96
C SER A 59 27.65 5.97 3.99
N GLY A 60 26.57 5.48 4.60
CA GLY A 60 25.26 6.12 4.56
C GLY A 60 24.51 5.96 3.23
N PHE A 61 25.03 5.11 2.32
CA PHE A 61 24.45 4.87 1.00
C PHE A 61 23.91 3.44 0.86
N LEU A 62 22.76 3.30 0.20
CA LEU A 62 22.14 2.02 -0.13
C LEU A 62 21.61 2.05 -1.57
N THR A 63 21.89 1.00 -2.34
CA THR A 63 21.38 0.83 -3.71
C THR A 63 20.40 -0.34 -3.76
N LEU A 64 19.23 -0.10 -4.37
CA LEU A 64 18.10 -1.03 -4.46
C LEU A 64 17.68 -1.20 -5.94
N PRO A 65 18.49 -1.91 -6.76
CA PRO A 65 18.29 -1.95 -8.22
C PRO A 65 17.02 -2.68 -8.66
N ALA A 66 16.50 -3.59 -7.83
CA ALA A 66 15.28 -4.35 -8.10
C ALA A 66 13.98 -3.63 -7.72
N VAL A 67 14.09 -2.48 -7.03
CA VAL A 67 12.92 -1.74 -6.54
C VAL A 67 12.49 -0.70 -7.57
N ASP A 68 11.21 -0.65 -7.89
CA ASP A 68 10.64 0.43 -8.71
C ASP A 68 10.77 1.78 -7.95
N PRO A 69 11.47 2.78 -8.51
CA PRO A 69 11.63 4.09 -7.89
C PRO A 69 10.29 4.78 -7.55
N LYS A 70 9.24 4.57 -8.36
CA LYS A 70 7.93 5.16 -8.13
C LYS A 70 7.27 4.56 -6.91
N LEU A 71 7.30 3.25 -6.75
CA LEU A 71 6.76 2.58 -5.56
C LEU A 71 7.60 2.89 -4.31
N PHE A 72 8.91 3.02 -4.48
CA PHE A 72 9.76 3.46 -3.37
C PHE A 72 9.44 4.87 -2.93
N ALA A 73 9.14 5.79 -3.87
CA ALA A 73 8.69 7.14 -3.53
C ALA A 73 7.42 7.13 -2.68
N VAL A 74 6.44 6.25 -2.99
CA VAL A 74 5.23 6.06 -2.17
C VAL A 74 5.57 5.61 -0.75
N LEU A 75 6.52 4.67 -0.60
CA LEU A 75 6.96 4.20 0.72
C LEU A 75 7.62 5.32 1.53
N ILE A 76 8.46 6.13 0.88
CA ILE A 76 9.13 7.26 1.53
C ILE A 76 8.11 8.35 1.90
N ASP A 77 7.10 8.61 1.05
CA ASP A 77 5.99 9.52 1.34
C ASP A 77 5.25 9.08 2.60
N TYR A 78 4.90 7.78 2.69
CA TYR A 78 4.31 7.19 3.89
C TYR A 78 5.18 7.40 5.14
N ILE A 79 6.46 7.05 5.07
CA ILE A 79 7.38 7.15 6.21
C ILE A 79 7.52 8.59 6.71
N LYS A 80 7.46 9.58 5.79
CA LYS A 80 7.59 11.00 6.12
C LYS A 80 6.31 11.61 6.66
N HIS A 81 5.16 11.23 6.12
CA HIS A 81 3.90 11.96 6.35
C HIS A 81 2.82 11.13 7.04
N GLY A 82 2.99 9.82 7.15
CA GLY A 82 1.98 8.88 7.67
C GLY A 82 0.87 8.54 6.66
N PHE A 83 0.90 9.13 5.47
CA PHE A 83 0.02 8.84 4.34
C PHE A 83 0.83 8.84 3.05
N ALA A 84 0.30 8.23 1.98
CA ALA A 84 1.02 8.09 0.73
C ALA A 84 0.16 8.43 -0.48
N THR A 85 0.74 9.17 -1.43
CA THR A 85 0.11 9.43 -2.72
C THR A 85 0.53 8.38 -3.73
N PHE A 86 -0.43 7.63 -4.26
CA PHE A 86 -0.17 6.57 -5.21
C PHE A 86 -0.23 7.07 -6.67
N PRO A 87 0.57 6.48 -7.59
CA PRO A 87 0.65 6.91 -8.99
C PRO A 87 -0.51 6.36 -9.85
N TYR A 88 -1.76 6.58 -9.43
CA TYR A 88 -2.96 6.31 -10.22
C TYR A 88 -3.90 7.53 -10.15
N SER A 89 -4.90 7.60 -11.04
CA SER A 89 -5.87 8.68 -11.05
C SER A 89 -7.26 8.17 -11.39
N PHE A 90 -8.24 8.53 -10.56
CA PHE A 90 -9.67 8.32 -10.83
C PHE A 90 -10.34 9.52 -11.53
N VAL A 91 -9.55 10.57 -11.84
CA VAL A 91 -10.06 11.81 -12.43
C VAL A 91 -10.74 11.51 -13.77
N GLY A 92 -11.93 12.07 -13.96
CA GLY A 92 -12.71 11.93 -15.19
C GLY A 92 -13.38 10.56 -15.36
N ILE A 93 -13.28 9.66 -14.38
CA ILE A 93 -14.03 8.39 -14.38
C ILE A 93 -15.33 8.53 -13.61
N TRP A 94 -15.34 9.25 -12.48
CA TRP A 94 -16.56 9.42 -11.68
C TRP A 94 -17.64 10.17 -12.45
N GLY A 95 -18.85 9.60 -12.53
CA GLY A 95 -19.96 10.20 -13.27
C GLY A 95 -19.81 10.13 -14.79
N ARG A 96 -18.84 9.36 -15.31
CA ARG A 96 -18.77 9.09 -16.74
C ARG A 96 -19.94 8.20 -17.16
N GLU A 97 -20.67 8.64 -18.17
CA GLU A 97 -21.83 7.94 -18.73
C GLU A 97 -21.54 7.51 -20.19
N GLY A 98 -22.33 6.55 -20.69
CA GLY A 98 -22.26 6.05 -22.06
C GLY A 98 -21.44 4.77 -22.25
N ASP A 99 -21.44 4.29 -23.50
CA ASP A 99 -20.79 3.03 -23.87
C ASP A 99 -19.30 3.03 -23.52
N GLY A 100 -18.88 2.03 -22.75
CA GLY A 100 -17.49 1.86 -22.32
C GLY A 100 -17.11 2.53 -20.99
N ALA A 101 -18.03 3.24 -20.31
CA ALA A 101 -17.75 3.82 -19.00
C ALA A 101 -17.35 2.75 -17.95
N ALA A 102 -18.09 1.65 -17.87
CA ALA A 102 -17.76 0.52 -17.01
C ALA A 102 -16.41 -0.13 -17.36
N ALA A 103 -16.06 -0.21 -18.66
CA ALA A 103 -14.77 -0.75 -19.09
C ALA A 103 -13.61 0.17 -18.71
N ALA A 104 -13.79 1.49 -18.80
CA ALA A 104 -12.81 2.48 -18.34
C ALA A 104 -12.63 2.43 -16.82
N ALA A 105 -13.72 2.36 -16.06
CA ALA A 105 -13.68 2.18 -14.61
C ALA A 105 -12.95 0.88 -14.23
N TYR A 106 -13.27 -0.24 -14.88
CA TYR A 106 -12.59 -1.52 -14.65
C TYR A 106 -11.06 -1.42 -14.85
N ARG A 107 -10.61 -0.75 -15.91
CA ARG A 107 -9.17 -0.57 -16.18
C ARG A 107 -8.47 0.22 -15.07
N VAL A 108 -9.05 1.36 -14.66
CA VAL A 108 -8.46 2.19 -13.61
C VAL A 108 -8.46 1.47 -12.26
N ILE A 109 -9.51 0.75 -11.92
CA ILE A 109 -9.55 -0.09 -10.71
C ILE A 109 -8.46 -1.16 -10.78
N SER A 110 -8.33 -1.86 -11.91
CA SER A 110 -7.31 -2.90 -12.08
C SER A 110 -5.89 -2.35 -11.94
N ASP A 111 -5.61 -1.17 -12.51
CA ASP A 111 -4.32 -0.49 -12.37
C ASP A 111 -4.06 -0.04 -10.94
N CYS A 112 -5.08 0.47 -10.24
CA CYS A 112 -4.99 0.81 -8.83
C CYS A 112 -4.67 -0.44 -7.99
N VAL A 113 -5.46 -1.51 -8.08
CA VAL A 113 -5.25 -2.76 -7.31
C VAL A 113 -3.86 -3.35 -7.57
N ARG A 114 -3.39 -3.35 -8.83
CA ARG A 114 -2.05 -3.81 -9.19
C ARG A 114 -0.96 -2.98 -8.49
N THR A 115 -1.13 -1.65 -8.49
CA THR A 115 -0.22 -0.72 -7.80
C THR A 115 -0.21 -0.97 -6.28
N LEU A 116 -1.39 -1.12 -5.68
CA LEU A 116 -1.53 -1.42 -4.24
C LEU A 116 -0.88 -2.77 -3.88
N THR A 117 -1.07 -3.79 -4.72
CA THR A 117 -0.44 -5.12 -4.53
C THR A 117 1.09 -4.99 -4.53
N ALA A 118 1.65 -4.28 -5.50
CA ALA A 118 3.10 -4.12 -5.61
C ALA A 118 3.66 -3.32 -4.42
N PHE A 119 2.93 -2.31 -3.96
CA PHE A 119 3.29 -1.55 -2.76
C PHE A 119 3.25 -2.40 -1.49
N LEU A 120 2.23 -3.23 -1.28
CA LEU A 120 2.17 -4.15 -0.13
C LEU A 120 3.36 -5.11 -0.12
N ARG A 121 3.70 -5.69 -1.27
CA ARG A 121 4.90 -6.55 -1.40
C ARG A 121 6.19 -5.81 -1.07
N LEU A 122 6.29 -4.54 -1.46
CA LEU A 122 7.41 -3.69 -1.08
C LEU A 122 7.47 -3.47 0.44
N CYS A 123 6.34 -3.16 1.06
CA CYS A 123 6.25 -3.00 2.52
C CYS A 123 6.66 -4.28 3.24
N ALA A 124 6.20 -5.45 2.77
CA ALA A 124 6.59 -6.75 3.32
C ALA A 124 8.09 -7.03 3.14
N ALA A 125 8.65 -6.75 1.95
CA ALA A 125 10.07 -6.97 1.67
C ALA A 125 11.00 -6.12 2.56
N TYR A 126 10.57 -4.91 2.89
CA TYR A 126 11.31 -3.99 3.75
C TYR A 126 10.82 -3.95 5.20
N ASP A 127 9.91 -4.85 5.60
CA ASP A 127 9.34 -4.93 6.95
C ASP A 127 8.88 -3.55 7.47
N VAL A 128 8.19 -2.79 6.61
CA VAL A 128 7.64 -1.47 6.96
C VAL A 128 6.28 -1.66 7.58
N GLN A 129 6.22 -1.56 8.91
CA GLN A 129 4.99 -1.76 9.67
C GLN A 129 4.00 -0.63 9.40
N GLU A 130 2.70 -0.96 9.47
CA GLU A 130 1.57 -0.04 9.31
C GLU A 130 1.42 0.62 7.94
N ALA A 131 2.45 0.60 7.07
CA ALA A 131 2.38 1.12 5.71
C ALA A 131 1.27 0.49 4.87
N GLY A 132 0.88 -0.74 5.19
CA GLY A 132 -0.30 -1.37 4.58
C GLY A 132 -1.61 -0.61 4.84
N LEU A 133 -1.71 0.22 5.89
CA LEU A 133 -2.88 1.08 6.11
C LEU A 133 -3.02 2.19 5.07
N ALA A 134 -1.92 2.59 4.42
CA ALA A 134 -1.96 3.58 3.35
C ALA A 134 -2.83 3.15 2.17
N ILE A 135 -3.12 1.84 2.02
CA ILE A 135 -3.98 1.34 0.94
C ILE A 135 -5.48 1.49 1.24
N TYR A 136 -5.88 1.86 2.46
CA TYR A 136 -7.29 1.89 2.85
C TYR A 136 -8.15 2.84 2.01
N GLU A 137 -7.76 4.11 1.89
CA GLU A 137 -8.45 5.10 1.06
C GLU A 137 -8.45 4.69 -0.43
N PRO A 138 -7.30 4.35 -1.05
CA PRO A 138 -7.24 3.80 -2.41
C PRO A 138 -8.21 2.64 -2.68
N LEU A 139 -8.25 1.69 -1.75
CA LEU A 139 -9.07 0.49 -1.87
C LEU A 139 -10.55 0.82 -1.71
N THR A 140 -10.90 1.72 -0.79
CA THR A 140 -12.28 2.21 -0.63
C THR A 140 -12.76 2.86 -1.92
N MET A 141 -11.94 3.71 -2.54
CA MET A 141 -12.27 4.32 -3.84
C MET A 141 -12.49 3.28 -4.94
N CYS A 142 -11.65 2.24 -5.01
CA CYS A 142 -11.84 1.13 -5.94
C CYS A 142 -13.18 0.42 -5.72
N VAL A 143 -13.54 0.15 -4.47
CA VAL A 143 -14.79 -0.53 -4.11
C VAL A 143 -16.00 0.33 -4.49
N CYS A 144 -16.00 1.60 -4.10
CA CYS A 144 -17.10 2.52 -4.43
C CYS A 144 -17.28 2.68 -5.94
N LEU A 145 -16.17 2.78 -6.68
CA LEU A 145 -16.21 2.89 -8.14
C LEU A 145 -16.69 1.60 -8.80
N ALA A 146 -16.28 0.44 -8.29
CA ALA A 146 -16.78 -0.84 -8.79
C ALA A 146 -18.30 -0.95 -8.59
N GLN A 147 -18.79 -0.58 -7.40
CA GLN A 147 -20.21 -0.58 -7.07
C GLN A 147 -21.01 0.39 -7.95
N SER A 148 -20.51 1.61 -8.19
CA SER A 148 -21.22 2.60 -9.03
C SER A 148 -21.37 2.15 -10.48
N TYR A 149 -20.46 1.31 -10.98
CA TYR A 149 -20.47 0.78 -12.34
C TYR A 149 -20.96 -0.68 -12.45
N GLY A 150 -21.46 -1.27 -11.37
CA GLY A 150 -21.93 -2.66 -11.35
C GLY A 150 -20.82 -3.69 -11.65
N ILE A 151 -19.57 -3.37 -11.36
CA ILE A 151 -18.42 -4.25 -11.58
C ILE A 151 -18.31 -5.19 -10.37
N GLY A 152 -18.41 -6.50 -10.61
CA GLY A 152 -18.24 -7.49 -9.55
C GLY A 152 -16.87 -7.42 -8.89
N LEU A 153 -16.83 -7.31 -7.56
CA LEU A 153 -15.58 -7.05 -6.82
C LEU A 153 -14.58 -8.18 -6.93
N LYS A 154 -15.02 -9.44 -7.00
CA LYS A 154 -14.14 -10.60 -7.27
C LYS A 154 -13.34 -10.50 -8.57
N ARG A 155 -13.81 -9.73 -9.56
CA ARG A 155 -13.08 -9.54 -10.83
C ARG A 155 -11.89 -8.59 -10.68
N VAL A 156 -11.96 -7.67 -9.72
CA VAL A 156 -10.95 -6.62 -9.52
C VAL A 156 -10.08 -6.88 -8.29
N LEU A 157 -10.69 -7.32 -7.18
CA LEU A 157 -10.03 -7.76 -5.96
C LEU A 157 -9.77 -9.26 -6.06
N THR A 158 -8.73 -9.62 -6.81
CA THR A 158 -8.36 -11.03 -7.03
C THR A 158 -7.96 -11.71 -5.73
N ASP A 159 -8.07 -13.05 -5.68
CA ASP A 159 -7.63 -13.82 -4.51
C ASP A 159 -6.17 -13.53 -4.17
N GLY A 160 -5.29 -13.39 -5.18
CA GLY A 160 -3.89 -13.02 -4.97
C GLY A 160 -3.69 -11.63 -4.35
N PHE A 161 -4.58 -10.66 -4.59
CA PHE A 161 -4.55 -9.38 -3.88
C PHE A 161 -4.95 -9.58 -2.41
N VAL A 162 -6.03 -10.33 -2.15
CA VAL A 162 -6.51 -10.60 -0.79
C VAL A 162 -5.45 -11.35 0.02
N ASP A 163 -4.79 -12.35 -0.56
CA ASP A 163 -3.71 -13.09 0.09
C ASP A 163 -2.54 -12.16 0.44
N THR A 164 -2.15 -11.29 -0.50
CA THR A 164 -1.09 -10.28 -0.24
C THR A 164 -1.48 -9.34 0.92
N VAL A 165 -2.74 -8.93 0.99
CA VAL A 165 -3.26 -8.09 2.08
C VAL A 165 -3.19 -8.83 3.42
N LEU A 166 -3.61 -10.09 3.46
CA LEU A 166 -3.58 -10.92 4.67
C LEU A 166 -2.16 -11.19 5.17
N GLU A 167 -1.19 -11.35 4.26
CA GLU A 167 0.21 -11.55 4.62
C GLU A 167 0.92 -10.28 5.10
N THR A 168 0.49 -9.11 4.63
CA THR A 168 1.20 -7.84 4.85
C THR A 168 0.64 -7.04 6.03
N LEU A 169 -0.65 -7.17 6.33
CA LEU A 169 -1.29 -6.31 7.32
C LEU A 169 -1.02 -6.77 8.76
N PRO A 170 -0.66 -5.84 9.67
CA PRO A 170 -0.50 -6.16 11.06
C PRO A 170 -1.86 -6.42 11.73
N ASP A 171 -1.86 -7.31 12.72
CA ASP A 171 -2.97 -7.48 13.66
C ASP A 171 -3.08 -6.23 14.54
N LEU A 172 -4.12 -5.43 14.31
CA LEU A 172 -4.39 -4.22 15.10
C LEU A 172 -5.37 -4.52 16.24
N PRO A 173 -5.12 -3.98 17.46
CA PRO A 173 -6.09 -4.05 18.55
C PRO A 173 -7.33 -3.21 18.17
N GLY A 174 -8.42 -3.89 17.83
CA GLY A 174 -9.64 -3.27 17.28
C GLY A 174 -10.03 -3.76 15.88
N GLY A 175 -9.19 -4.59 15.25
CA GLY A 175 -9.41 -5.11 13.90
C GLY A 175 -8.86 -4.17 12.82
N ASN A 176 -8.40 -4.76 11.71
CA ASN A 176 -7.84 -3.98 10.62
C ASN A 176 -8.95 -3.46 9.69
N PRO A 177 -9.08 -2.14 9.45
CA PRO A 177 -10.17 -1.57 8.68
C PRO A 177 -10.20 -2.07 7.22
N ILE A 178 -9.04 -2.44 6.66
CA ILE A 178 -8.95 -3.05 5.33
C ILE A 178 -9.57 -4.45 5.34
N LEU A 179 -9.32 -5.25 6.38
CA LEU A 179 -9.93 -6.58 6.51
C LEU A 179 -11.45 -6.47 6.71
N VAL A 180 -11.91 -5.47 7.47
CA VAL A 180 -13.35 -5.18 7.62
C VAL A 180 -13.97 -4.80 6.28
N LEU A 181 -13.32 -3.92 5.50
CA LEU A 181 -13.77 -3.54 4.17
C LEU A 181 -13.83 -4.76 3.23
N LEU A 182 -12.81 -5.63 3.24
CA LEU A 182 -12.80 -6.86 2.44
C LEU A 182 -13.87 -7.88 2.88
N ALA A 183 -14.17 -7.96 4.19
CA ALA A 183 -15.23 -8.82 4.69
C ALA A 183 -16.63 -8.30 4.30
N GLN A 184 -16.87 -7.00 4.46
CA GLN A 184 -18.13 -6.35 4.08
C GLN A 184 -18.39 -6.46 2.57
N THR A 185 -17.36 -6.32 1.75
CA THR A 185 -17.48 -6.46 0.29
C THR A 185 -17.79 -7.89 -0.13
N ARG A 186 -17.22 -8.92 0.52
CA ARG A 186 -17.58 -10.33 0.27
C ARG A 186 -19.05 -10.63 0.61
N ILE A 187 -19.57 -10.02 1.68
CA ILE A 187 -20.98 -10.13 2.07
C ILE A 187 -21.89 -9.38 1.09
N ALA A 188 -21.50 -8.18 0.68
CA ALA A 188 -22.25 -7.39 -0.30
C ALA A 188 -22.34 -8.09 -1.66
N ASP A 189 -21.25 -8.68 -2.16
CA ASP A 189 -21.25 -9.48 -3.40
C ASP A 189 -22.23 -10.66 -3.33
N THR A 190 -22.43 -11.27 -2.16
CA THR A 190 -23.40 -12.37 -2.00
C THR A 190 -24.85 -11.88 -1.94
N VAL A 191 -25.10 -10.71 -1.35
CA VAL A 191 -26.44 -10.11 -1.26
C VAL A 191 -26.89 -9.50 -2.59
N ILE A 192 -26.00 -8.76 -3.27
CA ILE A 192 -26.29 -8.12 -4.56
C ILE A 192 -26.52 -9.18 -5.64
N ASN A 193 -25.71 -10.24 -5.70
CA ASN A 193 -25.95 -11.34 -6.64
C ASN A 193 -27.29 -12.04 -6.37
N ARG A 194 -27.70 -12.21 -5.11
CA ARG A 194 -29.03 -12.77 -4.79
C ARG A 194 -30.18 -11.84 -5.23
N GLN A 195 -30.03 -10.54 -5.03
CA GLN A 195 -31.05 -9.57 -5.42
C GLN A 195 -31.20 -9.43 -6.94
N LEU A 196 -30.09 -9.49 -7.69
CA LEU A 196 -30.10 -9.50 -9.15
C LEU A 196 -30.71 -10.77 -9.73
N ILE A 197 -30.51 -11.93 -9.09
CA ILE A 197 -31.17 -13.18 -9.51
C ILE A 197 -32.67 -13.13 -9.21
N SER A 198 -33.09 -12.57 -8.08
CA SER A 198 -34.52 -12.45 -7.72
C SER A 198 -35.30 -11.40 -8.50
N THR A 199 -34.63 -10.51 -9.24
CA THR A 199 -35.29 -9.50 -10.11
C THR A 199 -35.36 -9.94 -11.58
N GLN A 200 -34.85 -11.13 -11.90
CA GLN A 200 -34.96 -11.76 -13.22
C GLN A 200 -35.98 -12.92 -13.27
N GLU A 201 -36.71 -13.17 -12.17
CA GLU A 201 -37.90 -14.04 -12.13
C GLU A 201 -39.19 -13.22 -12.15
#